data_AF-A0AAU4FD20-F1
#
_entry.id   AF-A0AAU4FD20-F1
#
_cell.length_a   1.000
_cell.length_b   1.000
_cell.length_c   1.000
_cell.angle_alpha   90.00
_cell.angle_beta   90.00
_cell.angle_gamma   90.00
#
_symmetry.space_group_name_H-M   'P 1'
#
loop_
_entity.id
_entity.type
_entity.pdbx_description
1 polymer ?
#
loop_
_entity_poly.entity_id
_entity_poly.type
_entity_poly.pdbx_seq_one_letter_code
_entity_poly.pdbx_strand_id
1 'polypeptide(L)' 'MPRPIRWASTPALRALRVPARLILAERSVIHPARDVEQRVKVLDPLLDVEVVPRTIHALSLQRPGLVTARILEADRRVAG' A
#
# COMPACT_ATOMS: atom_id res chain seq x y z
N MET A 1 5.45 -21.82 11.67
CA MET A 1 4.49 -21.05 10.83
C MET A 1 4.73 -19.56 11.09
N PRO A 2 4.92 -18.71 10.07
CA PRO A 2 5.10 -17.27 10.31
C PRO A 2 3.81 -16.71 10.92
N ARG A 3 3.92 -15.97 12.02
CA ARG A 3 2.78 -15.35 12.70
C ARG A 3 2.16 -14.29 11.78
N PRO A 4 0.81 -14.19 11.69
CA PRO A 4 0.17 -13.17 10.88
C PRO A 4 0.54 -11.79 11.40
N ILE A 5 0.94 -10.90 10.49
CA ILE A 5 1.34 -9.54 10.83
C ILE A 5 0.09 -8.77 11.26
N ARG A 6 0.12 -8.24 12.50
CA ARG A 6 -1.04 -7.73 13.26
C ARG A 6 -1.50 -6.31 12.87
N TRP A 7 -0.86 -5.65 11.89
CA TRP A 7 -1.13 -4.23 11.59
C TRP A 7 -2.42 -3.96 10.79
N ALA A 8 -2.91 -4.93 10.02
CA ALA A 8 -4.11 -4.77 9.19
C ALA A 8 -5.42 -5.16 9.94
N SER A 9 -5.42 -5.08 11.27
CA SER A 9 -6.59 -5.29 12.14
C SER A 9 -6.84 -4.10 13.07
N THR A 10 -6.21 -2.95 12.80
CA THR A 10 -6.16 -1.87 13.78
C THR A 10 -7.31 -0.88 13.56
N PRO A 11 -8.08 -0.53 14.62
CA PRO A 11 -8.97 0.64 14.61
C PRO A 11 -8.32 1.91 14.05
N ALA A 12 -6.99 2.04 14.17
CA ALA A 12 -6.21 3.15 13.63
C ALA A 12 -6.37 3.35 12.11
N LEU A 13 -6.44 2.28 11.31
CA LEU A 13 -6.61 2.43 9.86
C LEU A 13 -8.05 2.86 9.50
N ARG A 14 -9.05 2.44 10.28
CA ARG A 14 -10.44 2.92 10.14
C ARG A 14 -10.64 4.36 10.63
N ALA A 15 -9.66 4.91 11.33
CA ALA A 15 -9.70 6.30 11.81
C ALA A 15 -9.12 7.28 10.78
N LEU A 16 -8.60 6.80 9.64
CA LEU A 16 -8.09 7.67 8.59
C LEU A 16 -9.23 8.52 8.02
N ARG A 17 -8.94 9.82 7.85
CA ARG A 17 -9.87 10.82 7.32
C ARG A 17 -9.45 11.36 5.96
N VAL A 18 -8.33 10.88 5.45
CA VAL A 18 -7.74 11.31 4.17
C VAL A 18 -7.57 10.09 3.27
N PRO A 19 -7.77 10.24 1.94
CA PRO A 19 -7.43 9.19 1.00
C PRO A 19 -5.96 8.79 1.12
N ALA A 20 -5.67 7.49 1.15
CA ALA A 20 -4.29 6.99 1.17
C ALA A 20 -4.12 5.82 0.21
N ARG A 21 -2.94 5.75 -0.43
CA ARG A 21 -2.57 4.67 -1.33
C ARG A 21 -1.36 3.92 -0.81
N LEU A 22 -1.46 2.60 -0.72
CA LEU A 22 -0.33 1.72 -0.46
C LEU A 22 0.23 1.21 -1.79
N ILE A 23 1.52 1.39 -2.01
CA ILE A 23 2.22 0.85 -3.18
C ILE A 23 3.11 -0.30 -2.68
N LEU A 24 2.80 -1.51 -3.10
CA LEU A 24 3.41 -2.73 -2.58
C LEU A 24 4.21 -3.44 -3.66
N ALA A 25 5.33 -4.03 -3.27
CA ALA A 25 6.07 -4.92 -4.15
C ALA A 25 5.44 -6.32 -4.16
N GLU A 26 5.19 -6.89 -5.34
CA GLU A 26 4.62 -8.23 -5.49
C GLU A 26 5.38 -9.30 -4.68
N ARG A 27 6.71 -9.22 -4.67
CA ARG A 27 7.60 -10.19 -4.03
C ARG A 27 8.28 -9.60 -2.79
N SER A 28 7.54 -8.80 -2.03
CA SER A 28 8.00 -8.27 -0.74
C SER A 28 8.33 -9.42 0.22
N VAL A 29 9.52 -9.39 0.81
CA VAL A 29 9.94 -10.36 1.85
C VAL A 29 9.40 -10.00 3.24
N ILE A 30 8.83 -8.81 3.40
CA ILE A 30 8.32 -8.31 4.68
C ILE A 30 6.87 -8.72 4.90
N HIS A 31 6.08 -8.84 3.83
CA HIS A 31 4.66 -9.18 3.89
C HIS A 31 4.17 -9.75 2.55
N PRO A 32 3.17 -10.64 2.58
CA PRO A 32 2.47 -11.08 1.36
C PRO A 32 1.58 -9.95 0.81
N ALA A 33 1.97 -9.36 -0.33
CA ALA A 33 1.30 -8.18 -0.89
C ALA A 33 -0.18 -8.42 -1.25
N ARG A 34 -0.51 -9.63 -1.71
CA ARG A 34 -1.90 -10.00 -2.05
C ARG A 34 -2.81 -10.10 -0.83
N ASP A 35 -2.31 -10.67 0.27
CA ASP A 35 -3.08 -10.72 1.52
C ASP A 35 -3.31 -9.32 2.08
N VAL A 36 -2.32 -8.44 1.94
CA VAL A 36 -2.46 -7.02 2.32
C VAL A 36 -3.53 -6.34 1.46
N GLU A 37 -3.46 -6.49 0.14
CA GLU A 37 -4.44 -5.94 -0.79
C GLU A 37 -5.87 -6.38 -0.45
N GLN A 38 -6.09 -7.68 -0.24
CA GLN A 38 -7.41 -8.23 0.13
C GLN A 38 -7.93 -7.65 1.45
N ARG A 39 -7.06 -7.52 2.46
CA ARG A 39 -7.44 -7.01 3.79
C ARG A 39 -7.73 -5.51 3.78
N VAL A 40 -6.99 -4.72 3.02
CA VAL A 40 -7.17 -3.26 2.97
C VAL A 40 -8.43 -2.90 2.18
N LYS A 41 -8.70 -3.58 1.05
CA LYS A 41 -9.89 -3.32 0.22
C LYS A 41 -11.21 -3.43 0.97
N VAL A 42 -11.28 -4.26 2.02
CA VAL A 42 -12.49 -4.45 2.83
C VAL A 42 -12.54 -3.55 4.07
N LEU A 43 -11.47 -2.80 4.36
CA LEU A 43 -11.33 -2.08 5.62
C LEU A 43 -11.92 -0.68 5.57
N ASP A 44 -11.61 0.09 4.53
CA ASP A 44 -12.00 1.48 4.38
C ASP A 44 -11.95 1.89 2.90
N PRO A 45 -13.00 2.52 2.34
CA PRO A 45 -13.01 2.97 0.94
C PRO A 45 -12.01 4.09 0.63
N LEU A 46 -11.49 4.79 1.63
CA LEU A 46 -10.43 5.80 1.46
C LEU A 46 -9.05 5.17 1.21
N LEU A 47 -8.92 3.86 1.36
CA LEU A 47 -7.68 3.13 1.16
C LEU A 47 -7.64 2.44 -0.20
N ASP A 48 -6.58 2.70 -0.95
CA ASP A 48 -6.27 2.06 -2.22
C ASP A 48 -4.97 1.26 -2.12
N VAL A 49 -4.84 0.18 -2.89
CA VAL A 49 -3.63 -0.66 -2.92
C VAL A 49 -3.23 -0.97 -4.36
N GLU A 50 -1.99 -0.62 -4.70
CA GLU A 50 -1.35 -0.98 -5.97
C GLU A 50 -0.25 -2.01 -5.70
N VAL A 51 -0.37 -3.21 -6.27
CA VAL A 51 0.68 -4.24 -6.22
C VAL A 51 1.49 -4.21 -7.50
N VAL A 52 2.78 -3.87 -7.40
CA VAL A 52 3.66 -3.69 -8.54
C VAL A 52 4.33 -5.03 -8.92
N PRO A 53 4.09 -5.56 -10.13
CA PRO A 53 4.56 -6.88 -10.52
C PRO A 53 6.09 -6.92 -10.69
N ARG A 54 6.69 -8.10 -10.45
CA ARG A 54 8.14 -8.35 -10.64
C ARG A 54 9.04 -7.39 -9.85
N THR A 55 8.60 -6.97 -8.66
CA THR A 55 9.39 -6.11 -7.76
C THR A 55 9.57 -6.76 -6.40
N ILE A 56 10.66 -6.40 -5.72
CA ILE A 56 10.99 -6.79 -4.34
C ILE A 56 10.79 -5.60 -3.41
N HIS A 57 10.98 -5.80 -2.10
CA HIS A 57 10.75 -4.77 -1.07
C HIS A 57 11.42 -3.42 -1.35
N ALA A 58 12.59 -3.41 -2.01
CA ALA A 58 13.28 -2.21 -2.49
C ALA A 58 12.59 -1.56 -3.73
N LEU A 59 11.26 -1.45 -3.73
CA LEU A 59 10.45 -0.98 -4.85
C LEU A 59 10.86 0.41 -5.33
N SER A 60 11.14 1.34 -4.41
CA SER A 60 11.57 2.70 -4.72
C SER A 60 12.90 2.75 -5.47
N LEU A 61 13.77 1.75 -5.28
CA LEU A 61 15.04 1.65 -6.01
C LEU A 61 14.84 0.96 -7.36
N GLN A 62 13.95 -0.02 -7.46
CA GLN A 62 13.70 -0.75 -8.71
C GLN A 62 12.84 0.02 -9.71
N ARG A 63 11.86 0.79 -9.22
CA ARG A 63 10.88 1.52 -10.01
C ARG A 63 10.73 2.97 -9.52
N PRO A 64 11.83 3.75 -9.43
CA PRO A 64 11.79 5.10 -8.86
C PRO A 64 10.76 5.99 -9.56
N GLY A 65 10.74 5.99 -10.90
CA GLY A 65 9.78 6.80 -11.67
C GLY A 65 8.32 6.49 -11.37
N LEU A 66 7.97 5.21 -11.17
CA LEU A 66 6.61 4.81 -10.80
C LEU A 66 6.26 5.34 -9.41
N VAL A 67 7.13 5.12 -8.43
CA VAL A 67 6.89 5.54 -7.04
C VAL A 67 6.77 7.07 -6.96
N THR A 68 7.67 7.81 -7.61
CA THR A 68 7.60 9.27 -7.67
C THR A 68 6.32 9.75 -8.34
N ALA A 69 5.92 9.16 -9.47
CA ALA A 69 4.68 9.53 -10.15
C ALA A 69 3.46 9.35 -9.24
N ARG A 70 3.37 8.24 -8.50
CA ARG A 70 2.25 7.99 -7.56
C ARG A 70 2.23 8.95 -6.38
N ILE A 71 3.38 9.36 -5.86
CA ILE A 71 3.46 10.36 -4.79
C ILE A 71 2.93 11.70 -5.31
N LEU A 72 3.37 12.13 -6.49
CA LEU A 72 2.91 13.38 -7.10
C LEU A 72 1.41 13.34 -7.47
N GLU A 73 0.88 12.18 -7.90
CA GLU A 73 -0.55 11.99 -8.10
C GLU A 73 -1.35 12.13 -6.80
N ALA A 74 -0.82 11.61 -5.68
CA ALA A 74 -1.47 11.72 -4.38
C ALA A 74 -1.52 13.17 -3.90
N ASP A 75 -0.43 13.92 -4.06
CA ASP A 75 -0.36 15.35 -3.71
C ASP A 75 -1.42 16.18 -4.46
N ARG A 76 -1.55 15.97 -5.78
CA ARG A 76 -2.56 16.65 -6.60
C ARG A 76 -4.00 16.37 -6.17
N ARG A 77 -4.27 15.19 -5.60
CA ARG A 77 -5.61 14.83 -5.10
C ARG A 77 -5.96 15.52 -3.79
N VAL A 78 -4.97 15.99 -3.03
CA VAL A 78 -5.16 16.73 -1.78
C VAL A 78 -5.27 18.24 -2.04
N ALA A 79 -4.62 18.73 -3.10
CA ALA A 79 -4.60 20.14 -3.46
C ALA A 79 -5.84 20.63 -4.27
N GLY A 80 -6.71 19.71 -4.72
CA GLY A 80 -7.95 20.01 -5.42
C GLY A 80 -9.16 19.78 -4.53
#